data_AF-A0A0E9RNT4-F1
#
_entry.id   AF-A0A0E9RNT4-F1
#
_cell.length_a   1.000
_cell.length_b   1.000
_cell.length_c   1.000
_cell.angle_alpha   90.00
_cell.angle_beta   90.00
_cell.angle_gamma   90.00
#
_symmetry.space_group_name_H-M   'P 1'
#
loop_
_entity.id
_entity.type
_entity.pdbx_description
1 polymer ?
#
loop_
_entity_poly.entity_id
_entity_poly.type
_entity_poly.pdbx_seq_one_letter_code
_entity_poly.pdbx_strand_id
1 'polypeptide(L)'
;MGLAVRLRLTYALWRELVEEGEQRARKPDIGTVFLIDRDVDFVTPLCSQVVYEGLVDDIFRIKCESAEFGPDVTSSDKSVKVMLNSQDKVFNEIRNEHFSNVFGFLSQKARNLQTAYDKRKGMDIKQNRKLLSQKN
;
A
#
# COMPACT_ATOMS: atom_id res chain seq x y z
N MET A 1 0.33 9.07 21.12
CA MET A 1 1.65 8.87 21.77
C MET A 1 1.93 7.43 22.22
N GLY A 2 0.93 6.59 22.56
CA GLY A 2 1.18 5.20 23.00
C GLY A 2 1.61 4.19 21.91
N LEU A 3 0.99 4.22 20.73
CA LEU A 3 1.28 3.28 19.62
C LEU A 3 2.74 3.36 19.09
N ALA A 4 3.30 4.58 19.06
CA ALA A 4 4.67 4.81 18.60
C ALA A 4 5.74 4.30 19.59
N VAL A 5 5.40 4.08 20.86
CA VAL A 5 6.35 3.66 21.91
C VAL A 5 6.65 2.17 21.80
N ARG A 6 5.69 1.34 21.39
CA ARG A 6 5.85 -0.11 21.37
C ARG A 6 6.51 -0.66 20.10
N LEU A 7 6.18 -0.07 18.94
CA LEU A 7 6.97 -0.25 17.72
C LEU A 7 8.43 0.21 17.91
N ARG A 8 8.66 1.23 18.76
CA ARG A 8 10.02 1.65 19.15
C ARG A 8 10.78 0.60 19.96
N LEU A 9 10.09 -0.16 20.82
CA LEU A 9 10.71 -1.18 21.66
C LEU A 9 11.18 -2.39 20.84
N THR A 10 10.34 -2.91 19.94
CA THR A 10 10.77 -4.00 19.03
C THR A 10 11.86 -3.55 18.07
N TYR A 11 11.78 -2.31 17.57
CA TYR A 11 12.83 -1.72 16.74
C TYR A 11 14.15 -1.49 17.50
N ALA A 12 14.08 -1.06 18.77
CA ALA A 12 15.26 -0.91 19.61
C ALA A 12 15.93 -2.26 19.89
N LEU A 13 15.14 -3.28 20.22
CA LEU A 13 15.62 -4.65 20.46
C LEU A 13 16.21 -5.28 19.19
N TRP A 14 15.64 -4.97 18.02
CA TRP A 14 16.21 -5.35 16.73
C TRP A 14 17.55 -4.66 16.45
N ARG A 15 17.70 -3.36 16.76
CA ARG A 15 18.97 -2.66 16.57
C ARG A 15 20.09 -3.20 17.45
N GLU A 16 19.81 -3.48 18.73
CA GLU A 16 20.78 -4.07 19.65
C GLU A 16 21.29 -5.42 19.12
N LEU A 17 20.39 -6.29 18.63
CA LEU A 17 20.76 -7.59 18.07
C LEU A 17 21.49 -7.53 16.72
N VAL A 18 21.21 -6.52 15.89
CA VAL A 18 21.93 -6.30 14.62
C VAL A 18 23.36 -5.85 14.87
N GLU A 19 23.59 -5.02 15.88
CA GLU A 19 24.92 -4.55 16.28
C GLU A 19 25.79 -5.68 16.88
N GLU A 20 25.19 -6.71 17.49
CA GLU A 20 25.90 -7.89 18.02
C GLU A 20 26.25 -8.97 16.96
N GLY A 21 25.77 -8.84 15.72
CA GLY A 21 25.68 -9.95 14.75
C GLY A 21 26.87 -10.19 13.79
N GLU A 22 27.98 -9.45 13.88
CA GLU A 22 28.99 -9.40 12.80
C GLU A 22 29.98 -10.59 12.67
N GLN A 23 29.78 -11.73 13.36
CA GLN A 23 30.75 -12.83 13.35
C GLN A 23 30.18 -14.24 13.04
N ARG A 24 29.65 -14.48 11.83
CA ARG A 24 29.35 -15.87 11.38
C ARG A 24 29.73 -16.15 9.92
N ALA A 25 30.52 -17.21 9.72
CA ALA A 25 31.11 -17.61 8.43
C ALA A 25 30.12 -18.23 7.42
N ARG A 26 28.89 -18.56 7.83
CA ARG A 26 27.82 -19.04 6.95
C ARG A 26 26.58 -18.20 7.23
N LYS A 27 26.17 -17.39 6.26
CA LYS A 27 24.97 -16.57 6.35
C LYS A 27 23.75 -17.47 6.12
N PRO A 28 22.93 -17.75 7.13
CA PRO A 28 21.70 -18.52 6.93
C PRO A 28 20.72 -17.70 6.06
N ASP A 29 19.86 -18.36 5.29
CA ASP A 29 18.81 -17.69 4.50
C ASP A 29 17.80 -16.97 5.40
N ILE A 30 17.63 -17.47 6.63
CA ILE A 30 16.81 -16.87 7.69
C ILE A 30 17.71 -16.58 8.89
N GLY A 31 17.83 -15.30 9.26
CA GLY A 31 18.68 -14.87 10.38
C GLY A 31 18.06 -15.13 11.75
N THR A 32 16.92 -14.49 12.01
CA THR A 32 16.27 -14.47 13.32
C THR A 32 14.76 -14.51 13.16
N VAL A 33 14.08 -15.19 14.08
CA VAL A 33 12.61 -15.23 14.15
C VAL A 33 12.18 -14.56 15.45
N PHE A 34 11.25 -13.60 15.35
CA PHE A 34 10.60 -12.98 16.49
C PHE A 34 9.20 -13.55 16.65
N LEU A 35 8.89 -14.08 17.84
CA LEU A 35 7.56 -14.55 18.20
C LEU A 35 6.95 -13.54 19.16
N ILE A 36 5.83 -12.94 18.76
CA ILE A 36 5.12 -11.94 19.55
C ILE A 36 3.69 -12.46 19.76
N ASP A 37 3.32 -12.68 21.01
CA ASP A 37 1.94 -13.01 21.36
C ASP A 37 1.05 -11.76 21.18
N ARG A 38 -0.18 -11.94 20.70
CA ARG A 38 -1.14 -10.85 20.52
C ARG A 38 -1.59 -10.28 21.87
N ASP A 39 -1.61 -11.11 22.91
CA ASP A 39 -2.10 -10.75 24.24
C ASP A 39 -1.26 -9.67 24.93
N VAL A 40 0.00 -9.50 24.50
CA VAL A 40 0.86 -8.45 25.02
C VAL A 40 0.33 -7.08 24.61
N ASP A 41 -0.43 -6.97 23.52
CA ASP A 41 -0.90 -5.71 22.94
C ASP A 41 -2.34 -5.80 22.41
N PHE A 42 -3.36 -5.64 23.24
CA PHE A 42 -4.74 -5.58 22.73
C PHE A 42 -5.11 -4.22 22.14
N VAL A 43 -4.36 -3.16 22.43
CA VAL A 43 -4.73 -1.79 22.05
C VAL A 43 -4.67 -1.59 20.54
N THR A 44 -3.57 -2.02 19.90
CA THR A 44 -3.37 -1.83 18.46
C THR A 44 -4.51 -2.37 17.57
N PRO A 45 -5.01 -3.61 17.72
CA PRO A 45 -6.10 -4.13 16.89
C PRO A 45 -7.47 -3.52 17.22
N LEU A 46 -7.60 -2.82 18.35
CA LEU A 46 -8.82 -2.11 18.73
C LEU A 46 -8.83 -0.66 18.25
N CYS A 47 -7.69 -0.11 17.84
CA CYS A 47 -7.61 1.21 17.23
C CYS A 47 -8.02 1.16 15.76
N SER A 48 -8.77 2.16 15.31
CA SER A 48 -9.01 2.37 13.88
C SER A 48 -7.69 2.59 13.15
N GLN A 49 -7.53 1.93 12.01
CA GLN A 49 -6.34 2.08 11.19
C GLN A 49 -6.36 3.44 10.49
N VAL A 50 -5.19 4.03 10.24
CA VAL A 50 -5.07 5.38 9.63
C VAL A 50 -4.29 5.39 8.31
N VAL A 51 -3.82 4.22 7.87
CA VAL A 51 -3.24 4.03 6.53
C VAL A 51 -4.33 3.56 5.57
N TYR A 52 -4.15 3.83 4.28
CA TYR A 52 -5.18 3.58 3.27
C TYR A 52 -5.67 2.13 3.22
N GLU A 53 -4.75 1.16 3.15
CA GLU A 53 -5.11 -0.27 3.13
C GLU A 53 -5.84 -0.68 4.42
N GLY A 54 -5.38 -0.17 5.56
CA GLY A 54 -6.00 -0.43 6.85
C GLY A 54 -7.43 0.11 6.95
N LEU A 55 -7.69 1.32 6.44
CA LEU A 55 -9.05 1.85 6.37
C LEU A 55 -9.95 1.05 5.42
N VAL A 56 -9.40 0.58 4.29
CA VAL A 56 -10.14 -0.30 3.37
C VAL A 56 -10.49 -1.62 4.05
N ASP A 57 -9.59 -2.20 4.84
CA ASP A 57 -9.86 -3.42 5.60
C ASP A 57 -10.89 -3.20 6.73
N ASP A 58 -10.80 -2.08 7.45
CA ASP A 58 -11.75 -1.75 8.53
C ASP A 58 -13.19 -1.63 7.99
N ILE A 59 -13.37 -1.07 6.80
CA ILE A 59 -14.69 -0.79 6.20
C ILE A 59 -15.19 -1.97 5.35
N PHE A 60 -14.36 -2.49 4.44
CA PHE A 60 -14.79 -3.44 3.40
C PHE A 60 -14.32 -4.88 3.66
N ARG A 61 -13.44 -5.10 4.63
CA ARG A 61 -12.83 -6.39 4.98
C ARG A 61 -12.08 -7.03 3.82
N ILE A 62 -10.76 -6.95 3.87
CA ILE A 62 -9.88 -7.61 2.92
C ILE A 62 -9.74 -9.09 3.32
N LYS A 63 -10.04 -10.00 2.39
CA LYS A 63 -9.88 -11.44 2.55
C LYS A 63 -9.06 -11.98 1.40
N CYS A 64 -7.92 -12.61 1.71
CA CYS A 64 -7.01 -13.19 0.73
C CYS A 64 -6.66 -12.19 -0.39
N GLU A 65 -6.15 -11.02 0.02
CA GLU A 65 -5.78 -9.92 -0.90
C GLU A 65 -6.94 -9.42 -1.76
N SER A 66 -8.19 -9.65 -1.38
CA SER A 66 -9.35 -9.21 -2.17
C SER A 66 -10.39 -8.54 -1.29
N ALA A 67 -11.04 -7.50 -1.82
CA ALA A 67 -12.21 -6.87 -1.23
C ALA A 67 -13.38 -6.87 -2.22
N GLU A 68 -14.60 -6.94 -1.71
CA GLU A 68 -15.82 -6.88 -2.51
C GLU A 68 -16.49 -5.53 -2.31
N PHE A 69 -16.67 -4.81 -3.42
CA PHE A 69 -17.23 -3.47 -3.43
C PHE A 69 -18.66 -3.50 -3.98
N GLY A 70 -19.61 -3.04 -3.17
CA GLY A 70 -21.02 -2.94 -3.53
C GLY A 70 -21.39 -1.61 -4.21
N PRO A 71 -22.70 -1.34 -4.38
CA PRO A 71 -23.22 -0.19 -5.12
C PRO A 71 -22.72 1.17 -4.60
N ASP A 72 -22.47 1.30 -3.30
CA ASP A 72 -21.97 2.54 -2.67
C ASP A 72 -20.61 2.99 -3.24
N VAL A 73 -19.83 2.04 -3.78
CA VAL A 73 -18.51 2.29 -4.37
C VAL A 73 -18.57 2.16 -5.90
N THR A 74 -19.27 1.15 -6.41
CA THR A 74 -19.28 0.84 -7.85
C THR A 74 -20.29 1.65 -8.64
N SER A 75 -21.25 2.31 -7.98
CA SER A 75 -22.40 2.97 -8.62
C SER A 75 -23.21 2.02 -9.53
N SER A 76 -23.18 0.71 -9.23
CA SER A 76 -23.79 -0.37 -10.02
C SER A 76 -24.39 -1.41 -9.07
N ASP A 77 -25.51 -2.03 -9.46
CA ASP A 77 -26.17 -3.09 -8.68
C ASP A 77 -25.32 -4.36 -8.53
N LYS A 78 -24.21 -4.47 -9.29
CA LYS A 78 -23.30 -5.61 -9.22
C LYS A 78 -22.15 -5.31 -8.27
N SER A 79 -21.90 -6.24 -7.35
CA SER A 79 -20.67 -6.22 -6.56
C SER A 79 -19.47 -6.55 -7.45
N VAL A 80 -18.34 -5.88 -7.17
CA VAL A 80 -17.09 -6.10 -7.88
C VAL A 80 -16.04 -6.54 -6.88
N LYS A 81 -15.49 -7.74 -7.09
CA LYS A 81 -14.35 -8.24 -6.34
C LYS A 81 -13.07 -7.71 -6.97
N VAL A 82 -12.26 -7.01 -6.19
CA VAL A 82 -11.00 -6.40 -6.62
C VAL A 82 -9.85 -7.01 -5.82
N MET A 83 -8.78 -7.33 -6.53
CA MET A 83 -7.53 -7.80 -5.94
C MET A 83 -6.67 -6.59 -5.53
N LEU A 84 -6.21 -6.59 -4.28
CA LEU A 84 -5.49 -5.53 -3.60
C LEU A 84 -4.09 -6.05 -3.24
N ASN A 85 -3.14 -5.95 -4.18
CA ASN A 85 -1.76 -6.35 -3.96
C ASN A 85 -0.78 -5.42 -4.68
N SER A 86 0.51 -5.65 -4.47
CA SER A 86 1.58 -4.80 -5.01
C SER A 86 1.81 -4.91 -6.52
N GLN A 87 1.04 -5.72 -7.25
CA GLN A 87 1.07 -5.72 -8.72
C GLN A 87 0.42 -4.45 -9.29
N ASP A 88 -0.55 -3.87 -8.57
CA ASP A 88 -1.08 -2.56 -8.89
C ASP A 88 -0.12 -1.47 -8.40
N LYS A 89 0.48 -0.74 -9.35
CA LYS A 89 1.45 0.32 -9.08
C LYS A 89 0.86 1.50 -8.31
N VAL A 90 -0.42 1.82 -8.50
CA VAL A 90 -1.08 2.90 -7.75
C VAL A 90 -1.33 2.44 -6.32
N PHE A 91 -1.87 1.23 -6.14
CA PHE A 91 -2.13 0.68 -4.82
C PHE A 91 -0.84 0.53 -4.00
N ASN A 92 0.24 0.04 -4.61
CA ASN A 92 1.54 -0.12 -3.95
C ASN A 92 2.10 1.21 -3.39
N GLU A 93 1.83 2.33 -4.07
CA GLU A 93 2.30 3.66 -3.65
C GLU A 93 1.47 4.25 -2.50
N ILE A 94 0.19 3.89 -2.39
CA ILE A 94 -0.73 4.52 -1.42
C ILE A 94 -1.08 3.63 -0.22
N ARG A 95 -0.89 2.30 -0.32
CA ARG A 95 -1.38 1.34 0.69
C ARG A 95 -0.91 1.63 2.12
N ASN A 96 0.34 2.07 2.26
CA ASN A 96 0.99 2.35 3.54
C ASN A 96 1.02 3.85 3.89
N GLU A 97 0.45 4.70 3.05
CA GLU A 97 0.39 6.14 3.30
C GLU A 97 -0.73 6.48 4.28
N HIS A 98 -0.49 7.50 5.10
CA HIS A 98 -1.54 8.09 5.93
C HIS A 98 -2.68 8.59 5.03
N PHE A 99 -3.94 8.31 5.40
CA PHE A 99 -5.09 8.54 4.52
C PHE A 99 -5.18 9.98 3.98
N SER A 100 -4.75 10.98 4.76
CA SER A 100 -4.74 12.39 4.34
C SER A 100 -3.80 12.68 3.17
N ASN A 101 -2.76 11.87 2.96
CA ASN A 101 -1.79 12.04 1.86
C ASN A 101 -2.30 11.42 0.55
N VAL A 102 -3.17 10.41 0.62
CA VAL A 102 -3.62 9.63 -0.53
C VAL A 102 -4.42 10.47 -1.53
N PHE A 103 -5.28 11.36 -1.04
CA PHE A 103 -6.12 12.17 -1.93
C PHE A 103 -5.29 13.09 -2.85
N GLY A 104 -4.23 13.69 -2.32
CA GLY A 104 -3.33 14.54 -3.09
C GLY A 104 -2.60 13.74 -4.19
N PHE A 105 -2.11 12.56 -3.84
CA PHE A 105 -1.46 11.64 -4.79
C PHE A 105 -2.40 11.22 -5.93
N LEU A 106 -3.60 10.73 -5.60
CA LEU A 106 -4.59 10.29 -6.58
C LEU A 106 -5.05 11.43 -7.49
N SER A 107 -5.28 12.62 -6.92
CA SER A 107 -5.64 13.83 -7.66
C SER A 107 -4.56 14.21 -8.67
N GLN A 108 -3.29 14.20 -8.26
CA GLN A 108 -2.17 14.47 -9.15
C GLN A 108 -2.06 13.42 -10.26
N LYS A 109 -2.23 12.13 -9.94
CA LYS A 109 -2.21 11.05 -10.93
C LYS A 109 -3.34 11.21 -11.96
N ALA A 110 -4.54 11.55 -11.51
CA ALA A 110 -5.69 11.80 -12.37
C ALA A 110 -5.47 13.00 -13.31
N ARG A 111 -4.96 14.13 -12.78
CA ARG A 111 -4.61 15.32 -13.59
C ARG A 111 -3.54 15.02 -14.64
N ASN A 112 -2.54 14.21 -14.29
CA ASN A 112 -1.50 13.78 -15.23
C ASN A 112 -2.08 12.91 -16.34
N LEU A 113 -2.98 11.98 -16.01
CA LEU A 113 -3.70 11.16 -16.99
C LEU A 113 -4.58 12.01 -17.92
N GLN A 114 -5.33 12.96 -17.37
CA GLN A 114 -6.16 13.90 -18.13
C GLN A 114 -5.30 14.72 -19.11
N THR A 115 -4.22 15.32 -18.62
CA THR A 115 -3.29 16.09 -19.45
C THR A 115 -2.69 15.24 -20.58
N ALA A 116 -2.32 13.98 -20.30
CA ALA A 116 -1.82 13.06 -21.31
C ALA A 116 -2.91 12.66 -22.34
N TYR A 117 -4.16 12.59 -21.92
CA TYR A 117 -5.30 12.31 -22.79
C TYR A 117 -5.62 13.50 -23.70
N ASP A 118 -5.66 14.72 -23.18
CA ASP A 118 -5.93 15.93 -23.95
C ASP A 118 -4.86 16.21 -25.00
N LYS A 119 -3.58 15.99 -24.65
CA LYS A 119 -2.47 16.05 -25.62
C LYS A 119 -2.69 15.13 -26.81
N ARG A 120 -3.22 13.91 -26.60
CA ARG A 120 -3.51 12.93 -27.67
C ARG A 120 -4.62 13.37 -28.62
N LYS A 121 -5.63 14.09 -28.14
CA LYS A 121 -6.72 14.58 -28.98
C LYS A 121 -6.29 15.68 -29.97
N GLY A 122 -5.22 16.41 -29.65
CA GLY A 122 -4.67 17.47 -30.51
C GLY A 122 -3.53 17.05 -31.44
N MET A 123 -3.13 15.78 -31.47
CA MET A 123 -1.98 15.32 -32.26
C MET A 123 -2.36 14.67 -33.59
N ASP A 124 -1.55 14.94 -34.61
CA ASP A 124 -1.62 14.25 -35.90
C ASP A 124 -1.30 12.75 -35.75
N ILE A 125 -1.82 11.93 -36.66
CA ILE A 125 -1.73 10.46 -36.66
C ILE A 125 -0.27 9.99 -36.56
N LYS A 126 0.67 10.72 -37.20
CA LYS A 126 2.11 10.42 -37.14
C LYS A 126 2.71 10.61 -35.74
N GLN A 127 2.27 11.62 -34.99
CA GLN A 127 2.74 11.91 -33.63
C GLN A 127 2.15 10.92 -32.61
N ASN A 128 0.88 10.53 -32.78
CA ASN A 128 0.25 9.51 -31.93
C ASN A 128 0.98 8.14 -32.01
N ARG A 129 1.41 7.73 -33.20
CA ARG A 129 2.14 6.47 -33.39
C ARG A 129 3.50 6.45 -32.66
N LYS A 130 4.19 7.59 -32.60
CA LYS A 130 5.48 7.73 -31.90
C LYS A 130 5.34 7.62 -30.37
N LEU A 131 4.25 8.15 -29.80
CA LEU A 131 3.97 8.04 -28.36
C LEU A 131 3.58 6.63 -27.92
N LEU A 132 2.86 5.88 -28.76
CA LEU A 132 2.55 4.47 -28.48
C LEU A 132 3.83 3.61 -28.45
N SER A 133 4.83 3.94 -29.28
CA SER A 133 6.11 3.23 -29.32
C SER A 133 7.04 3.51 -28.13
N GLN A 134 6.90 4.64 -27.44
CA GLN A 134 7.73 4.99 -26.27
C GLN A 134 7.22 4.37 -24.95
N LYS A 135 6.04 3.75 -24.98
CA LYS A 135 5.37 3.20 -23.80
C LYS A 135 5.54 1.69 -23.62
N ASN A 136 6.27 1.05 -24.54
CA ASN A 136 6.67 -0.37 -24.49
C ASN A 136 8.11 -0.50 -24.04
#